data_AF-A0A7Y2FHK4-F1
#
_entry.id   AF-A0A7Y2FHK4-F1
#
_cell.length_a   1.000
_cell.length_b   1.000
_cell.length_c   1.000
_cell.angle_alpha   90.00
_cell.angle_beta   90.00
_cell.angle_gamma   90.00
#
_symmetry.space_group_name_H-M   'P 1'
#
loop_
_entity.id
_entity.type
_entity.pdbx_description
1 polymer ?
#
loop_
_entity_poly.entity_id
_entity_poly.type
_entity_poly.pdbx_seq_one_letter_code
_entity_poly.pdbx_strand_id
1 'polypeptide(L)'
;MTVNNEFARFGILPNVTRGSNLEFRMRGLFYLVRSYRSELITKYRLPLAERWKAWRAGFSSMSWVIYDLAENNPEHYLSNRYSRRHLYRINGYYNPIVGNKLVLSRLLTGHGLPHPAVVSTIQGGRLTADGIPAGADMARTLAHTLERFPRQVFRPTWSGMGRGVFFLKHESGALTLNDVPVTIEEVCGLLSGLDHYMATAFVNQATYAKKIFPGSTNTLRILTLWDSESGKPFIAGVSHRFGSSRSAPLDNWHQGRGGICAAIDAGAGLLGKGVTLTSERRLAWHSSHPETGEPVENVSMPGLSHCIEGLLEAAGHFPFCPLIGWDVVLTDDGYSILEANTTPGMWVWQVHTPLLIDPRTRRCFERWGLRR
;
A
#
# COMPACT_ATOMS: atom_id res chain seq x y z
N MET A 1 -13.33 41.13 8.40
CA MET A 1 -14.05 40.45 9.49
C MET A 1 -13.48 39.05 9.62
N THR A 2 -12.89 38.69 10.75
CA THR A 2 -12.33 37.35 10.96
C THR A 2 -13.46 36.33 11.10
N VAL A 3 -13.30 35.13 10.54
CA VAL A 3 -14.28 34.02 10.53
C VAL A 3 -14.92 33.76 11.90
N ASN A 4 -14.20 34.00 12.99
CA ASN A 4 -14.73 33.90 14.36
C ASN A 4 -15.91 34.85 14.64
N ASN A 5 -16.03 35.96 13.91
CA ASN A 5 -17.08 36.97 14.12
C ASN A 5 -18.42 36.56 13.48
N GLU A 6 -18.42 35.71 12.45
CA GLU A 6 -19.65 35.18 11.86
C GLU A 6 -20.27 34.06 12.70
N PHE A 7 -19.46 33.12 13.21
CA PHE A 7 -19.98 32.07 14.12
C PHE A 7 -20.57 32.66 15.40
N ALA A 8 -19.92 33.69 15.95
CA ALA A 8 -20.39 34.40 17.14
C ALA A 8 -21.75 35.08 16.92
N ARG A 9 -22.03 35.61 15.72
CA ARG A 9 -23.36 36.17 15.35
C ARG A 9 -24.49 35.15 15.50
N PHE A 10 -24.20 33.86 15.30
CA PHE A 10 -25.17 32.77 15.45
C PHE A 10 -25.08 32.07 16.81
N GLY A 11 -24.33 32.60 17.78
CA GLY A 11 -24.12 31.95 19.08
C GLY A 11 -23.33 30.64 19.00
N ILE A 12 -22.67 30.36 17.88
CA ILE A 12 -21.90 29.14 17.66
C ILE A 12 -20.49 29.36 18.20
N LEU A 13 -20.09 28.55 19.18
CA LEU A 13 -18.71 28.53 19.66
C LEU A 13 -17.80 27.98 18.56
N PRO A 14 -16.71 28.69 18.20
CA PRO A 14 -15.83 28.24 17.14
C PRO A 14 -15.06 26.99 17.59
N ASN A 15 -15.24 25.87 16.89
CA ASN A 15 -14.50 24.63 17.12
C ASN A 15 -13.10 24.73 16.48
N VAL A 16 -12.19 25.49 17.10
CA VAL A 16 -10.83 25.70 16.59
C VAL A 16 -9.86 24.74 17.28
N THR A 17 -9.67 23.56 16.72
CA THR A 17 -8.59 22.66 17.16
C THR A 17 -7.23 23.18 16.67
N ARG A 18 -6.58 24.03 17.48
CA ARG A 18 -5.29 24.67 17.14
C ARG A 18 -4.10 23.70 16.99
N GLY A 19 -4.22 22.42 17.39
CA GLY A 19 -3.09 21.48 17.46
C GLY A 19 -2.76 20.69 16.19
N SER A 20 -3.74 20.42 15.32
CA SER A 20 -3.57 19.44 14.23
C SER A 20 -2.68 19.91 13.09
N ASN A 21 -2.78 21.18 12.71
CA ASN A 21 -1.94 21.76 11.66
C ASN A 21 -0.46 21.76 12.04
N LEU A 22 -0.14 21.97 13.33
CA LEU A 22 1.23 21.89 13.82
C LEU A 22 1.71 20.43 13.81
N GLU A 23 0.90 19.48 14.29
CA GLU A 23 1.24 18.05 14.26
C GLU A 23 1.55 17.59 12.83
N PHE A 24 0.67 17.87 11.87
CA PHE A 24 0.87 17.45 10.49
C PHE A 24 2.13 18.09 9.86
N ARG A 25 2.42 19.36 10.20
CA ARG A 25 3.65 20.03 9.77
C ARG A 25 4.90 19.40 10.40
N MET A 26 4.85 19.08 11.69
CA MET A 26 5.95 18.41 12.40
C MET A 26 6.22 17.01 11.85
N ARG A 27 5.18 16.22 11.58
CA ARG A 27 5.32 14.91 10.91
C ARG A 27 5.95 15.06 9.51
N GLY A 28 5.49 16.04 8.73
CA GLY A 28 6.10 16.37 7.44
C GLY A 28 7.58 16.74 7.54
N LEU A 29 7.95 17.54 8.55
CA LEU A 29 9.35 17.88 8.83
C LEU A 29 10.17 16.65 9.25
N PHE A 30 9.61 15.78 10.08
CA PHE A 30 10.25 14.52 10.47
C PHE A 30 10.53 13.62 9.26
N TYR A 31 9.56 13.45 8.34
CA TYR A 31 9.77 12.71 7.09
C TYR A 31 10.85 13.35 6.22
N LEU A 32 10.94 14.68 6.21
CA LEU A 32 11.99 15.41 5.51
C LEU A 32 13.37 15.17 6.14
N VAL A 33 13.51 15.24 7.47
CA VAL A 33 14.78 14.96 8.17
C VAL A 33 15.23 13.51 7.94
N ARG A 34 14.30 12.55 8.07
CA ARG A 34 14.57 11.13 7.81
C ARG A 34 15.06 10.90 6.37
N SER A 35 14.52 11.65 5.41
CA SER A 35 15.04 11.63 4.03
C SER A 35 16.48 12.04 3.95
N TYR A 36 16.84 13.20 4.50
CA TYR A 36 18.19 13.72 4.40
C TYR A 36 19.17 12.70 4.97
N ARG A 37 18.81 12.06 6.10
CA ARG A 37 19.57 10.93 6.63
C ARG A 37 19.67 9.76 5.65
N SER A 38 18.57 9.31 5.05
CA SER A 38 18.58 8.24 4.04
C SER A 38 19.42 8.58 2.81
N GLU A 39 19.44 9.85 2.42
CA GLU A 39 20.23 10.35 1.31
C GLU A 39 21.73 10.33 1.63
N LEU A 40 22.14 10.68 2.86
CA LEU A 40 23.54 10.61 3.28
C LEU A 40 24.13 9.20 3.24
N ILE A 41 23.29 8.18 3.47
CA ILE A 41 23.69 6.75 3.47
C ILE A 41 23.26 6.02 2.19
N THR A 42 22.85 6.76 1.16
CA THR A 42 22.31 6.15 -0.06
C THR A 42 23.37 5.34 -0.80
N LYS A 43 23.00 4.14 -1.26
CA LYS A 43 23.85 3.31 -2.12
C LYS A 43 23.76 3.70 -3.60
N TYR A 44 22.86 4.62 -3.95
CA TYR A 44 22.74 5.16 -5.30
C TYR A 44 23.90 6.11 -5.56
N ARG A 45 24.84 5.68 -6.41
CA ARG A 45 26.02 6.47 -6.75
C ARG A 45 25.66 7.44 -7.88
N LEU A 46 25.52 8.71 -7.55
CA LEU A 46 25.42 9.80 -8.52
C LEU A 46 26.68 10.67 -8.45
N PRO A 47 27.19 11.18 -9.59
CA PRO A 47 28.15 12.27 -9.60
C PRO A 47 27.63 13.45 -8.76
N LEU A 48 28.52 14.18 -8.09
CA LEU A 48 28.12 15.30 -7.21
C LEU A 48 27.27 16.34 -7.93
N ALA A 49 27.60 16.68 -9.17
CA ALA A 49 26.84 17.62 -9.98
C ALA A 49 25.38 17.14 -10.22
N GLU A 50 25.18 15.87 -10.57
CA GLU A 50 23.85 15.26 -10.74
C GLU A 50 23.08 15.22 -9.43
N ARG A 51 23.76 14.93 -8.32
CA ARG A 51 23.14 14.96 -6.99
C ARG A 51 22.65 16.36 -6.61
N TRP A 52 23.44 17.40 -6.91
CA TRP A 52 23.02 18.78 -6.72
C TRP A 52 21.82 19.16 -7.60
N LYS A 53 21.79 18.73 -8.88
CA LYS A 53 20.62 18.91 -9.76
C LYS A 53 19.37 18.25 -9.17
N ALA A 54 19.49 16.99 -8.73
CA ALA A 54 18.41 16.24 -8.12
C ALA A 54 17.83 16.98 -6.90
N TRP A 55 18.69 17.44 -5.99
CA TRP A 55 18.25 18.15 -4.78
C TRP A 55 17.59 19.48 -5.10
N ARG A 56 18.12 20.25 -6.07
CA ARG A 56 17.51 21.50 -6.52
C ARG A 56 16.09 21.28 -7.06
N ALA A 57 15.92 20.23 -7.86
CA ALA A 57 14.62 19.79 -8.37
C ALA A 57 13.72 19.12 -7.30
N GLY A 58 14.22 18.88 -6.09
CA GLY A 58 13.46 18.30 -4.98
C GLY A 58 13.39 16.77 -4.95
N PHE A 59 14.28 16.10 -5.69
CA PHE A 59 14.38 14.65 -5.78
C PHE A 59 15.57 14.11 -4.97
N SER A 60 15.43 12.88 -4.47
CA SER A 60 16.52 12.09 -3.90
C SER A 60 17.37 11.47 -5.01
N SER A 61 18.58 11.00 -4.67
CA SER A 61 19.41 10.26 -5.63
C SER A 61 18.70 9.00 -6.16
N MET A 62 17.92 8.35 -5.30
CA MET A 62 17.11 7.19 -5.69
C MET A 62 16.08 7.55 -6.76
N SER A 63 15.30 8.61 -6.55
CA SER A 63 14.26 8.99 -7.51
C SER A 63 14.84 9.57 -8.80
N TRP A 64 15.99 10.24 -8.73
CA TRP A 64 16.72 10.68 -9.92
C TRP A 64 17.05 9.50 -10.85
N VAL A 65 17.53 8.39 -10.29
CA VAL A 65 17.84 7.16 -11.05
C VAL A 65 16.57 6.42 -11.47
N ILE A 66 15.61 6.22 -10.56
CA ILE A 66 14.39 5.44 -10.84
C ILE A 66 13.50 6.12 -11.89
N TYR A 67 13.50 7.45 -11.95
CA TYR A 67 12.71 8.19 -12.93
C TYR A 67 13.53 8.62 -14.14
N ASP A 68 14.81 8.24 -14.19
CA ASP A 68 15.77 8.63 -15.22
C ASP A 68 15.72 10.14 -15.54
N LEU A 69 15.82 10.97 -14.48
CA LEU A 69 15.65 12.43 -14.57
C LEU A 69 16.82 13.16 -15.24
N ALA A 70 17.86 12.44 -15.64
CA ALA A 70 18.87 12.98 -16.55
C ALA A 70 18.27 13.23 -17.94
N GLU A 71 17.35 12.36 -18.36
CA GLU A 71 16.72 12.38 -19.69
C GLU A 71 15.25 12.86 -19.62
N ASN A 72 14.57 12.65 -18.49
CA ASN A 72 13.16 13.00 -18.33
C ASN A 72 12.94 14.36 -17.65
N ASN A 73 11.90 15.08 -18.07
CA ASN A 73 11.52 16.37 -17.46
C ASN A 73 11.04 16.18 -16.00
N PRO A 74 11.75 16.70 -14.98
CA PRO A 74 11.37 16.56 -13.57
C PRO A 74 10.01 17.17 -13.22
N GLU A 75 9.50 18.14 -13.98
CA GLU A 75 8.21 18.80 -13.74
C GLU A 75 7.00 17.88 -13.98
N HIS A 76 7.21 16.76 -14.66
CA HIS A 76 6.19 15.74 -14.89
C HIS A 76 6.08 14.75 -13.71
N TYR A 77 6.98 14.84 -12.73
CA TYR A 77 7.07 13.91 -11.61
C TYR A 77 6.77 14.60 -10.28
N LEU A 78 6.08 13.88 -9.40
CA LEU A 78 5.93 14.29 -8.01
C LEU A 78 7.27 14.14 -7.29
N SER A 79 7.83 15.28 -6.85
CA SER A 79 9.11 15.32 -6.15
C SER A 79 9.05 14.67 -4.76
N ASN A 80 10.18 14.15 -4.29
CA ASN A 80 10.25 13.59 -2.94
C ASN A 80 10.08 14.68 -1.87
N ARG A 81 10.58 15.89 -2.13
CA ARG A 81 10.42 17.06 -1.25
C ARG A 81 8.95 17.38 -1.04
N TYR A 82 8.17 17.46 -2.12
CA TYR A 82 6.73 17.66 -2.04
C TYR A 82 6.06 16.49 -1.29
N SER A 83 6.31 15.27 -1.77
CA SER A 83 5.66 14.07 -1.24
C SER A 83 5.77 13.96 0.29
N ARG A 84 6.97 14.23 0.83
CA ARG A 84 7.26 14.12 2.27
C ARG A 84 6.62 15.20 3.12
N ARG A 85 6.46 16.40 2.56
CA ARG A 85 5.89 17.55 3.28
C ARG A 85 4.36 17.57 3.20
N HIS A 86 3.78 17.00 2.14
CA HIS A 86 2.37 17.22 1.81
C HIS A 86 1.50 15.97 1.83
N LEU A 87 1.96 14.77 1.45
CA LEU A 87 1.06 13.61 1.30
C LEU A 87 0.29 13.28 2.58
N TYR A 88 0.97 13.28 3.73
CA TYR A 88 0.31 13.03 5.02
C TYR A 88 -0.77 14.08 5.34
N ARG A 89 -0.67 15.30 4.81
CA ARG A 89 -1.67 16.35 5.04
C ARG A 89 -2.93 16.18 4.20
N ILE A 90 -2.85 15.44 3.09
CA ILE A 90 -3.96 15.30 2.13
C ILE A 90 -5.16 14.62 2.79
N ASN A 91 -4.92 13.48 3.46
CA ASN A 91 -5.98 12.80 4.21
C ASN A 91 -6.09 13.29 5.66
N GLY A 92 -5.04 13.93 6.19
CA GLY A 92 -5.04 14.55 7.52
C GLY A 92 -5.49 13.61 8.65
N TYR A 93 -6.60 13.94 9.31
CA TYR A 93 -7.16 13.16 10.41
C TYR A 93 -7.60 11.75 10.03
N TYR A 94 -7.83 11.48 8.75
CA TYR A 94 -8.29 10.19 8.28
C TYR A 94 -7.14 9.22 7.97
N ASN A 95 -5.88 9.69 8.03
CA ASN A 95 -4.73 8.79 7.89
C ASN A 95 -4.82 7.57 8.81
N PRO A 96 -5.13 7.73 10.11
CA PRO A 96 -5.13 6.59 10.98
C PRO A 96 -6.33 5.64 10.78
N ILE A 97 -7.41 6.14 10.18
CA ILE A 97 -8.62 5.34 9.97
C ILE A 97 -8.40 4.42 8.77
N VAL A 98 -7.92 4.99 7.65
CA VAL A 98 -7.68 4.25 6.40
C VAL A 98 -6.44 3.35 6.50
N GLY A 99 -5.40 3.79 7.21
CA GLY A 99 -4.15 3.04 7.35
C GLY A 99 -4.21 1.86 8.32
N ASN A 100 -5.24 1.80 9.18
CA ASN A 100 -5.43 0.68 10.10
C ASN A 100 -6.17 -0.45 9.39
N LYS A 101 -5.49 -1.59 9.22
CA LYS A 101 -6.03 -2.74 8.46
C LYS A 101 -7.34 -3.29 9.06
N LEU A 102 -7.48 -3.31 10.38
CA LEU A 102 -8.69 -3.81 11.05
C LEU A 102 -9.86 -2.83 10.88
N VAL A 103 -9.63 -1.54 11.10
CA VAL A 103 -10.67 -0.51 10.93
C VAL A 103 -11.11 -0.44 9.48
N LEU A 104 -10.15 -0.47 8.54
CA LEU A 104 -10.43 -0.56 7.12
C LEU A 104 -11.32 -1.77 6.79
N SER A 105 -11.00 -2.97 7.28
CA SER A 105 -11.84 -4.16 7.04
C SER A 105 -13.28 -3.98 7.53
N ARG A 106 -13.50 -3.30 8.67
CA ARG A 106 -14.87 -2.99 9.14
C ARG A 106 -15.60 -2.02 8.21
N LEU A 107 -14.91 -0.99 7.73
CA LEU A 107 -15.49 -0.05 6.77
C LEU A 107 -15.84 -0.76 5.45
N LEU A 108 -14.93 -1.59 4.93
CA LEU A 108 -15.18 -2.36 3.72
C LEU A 108 -16.35 -3.33 3.88
N THR A 109 -16.47 -4.00 5.04
CA THR A 109 -17.63 -4.85 5.37
C THR A 109 -18.93 -4.05 5.33
N GLY A 110 -18.97 -2.87 5.96
CA GLY A 110 -20.15 -2.02 6.00
C GLY A 110 -20.63 -1.54 4.62
N HIS A 111 -19.73 -1.49 3.63
CA HIS A 111 -20.03 -1.13 2.25
C HIS A 111 -20.14 -2.33 1.31
N GLY A 112 -20.06 -3.57 1.81
CA GLY A 112 -20.12 -4.77 0.96
C GLY A 112 -18.93 -4.93 0.01
N LEU A 113 -17.80 -4.28 0.30
CA LEU A 113 -16.63 -4.29 -0.58
C LEU A 113 -15.76 -5.55 -0.35
N PRO A 114 -15.26 -6.20 -1.41
CA PRO A 114 -14.45 -7.42 -1.29
C PRO A 114 -13.14 -7.20 -0.53
N HIS A 115 -12.94 -7.95 0.54
CA HIS A 115 -11.73 -7.96 1.37
C HIS A 115 -11.58 -9.30 2.09
N PRO A 116 -10.39 -9.65 2.62
CA PRO A 116 -10.21 -10.87 3.37
C PRO A 116 -11.07 -10.85 4.65
N ALA A 117 -11.81 -11.94 4.91
CA ALA A 117 -12.59 -12.07 6.13
C ALA A 117 -11.68 -11.92 7.36
N VAL A 118 -12.09 -11.09 8.32
CA VAL A 118 -11.41 -10.99 9.61
C VAL A 118 -11.74 -12.26 10.40
N VAL A 119 -10.70 -12.97 10.84
CA VAL A 119 -10.84 -14.26 11.54
C VAL A 119 -10.72 -14.07 13.03
N SER A 120 -9.74 -13.28 13.45
CA SER A 120 -9.48 -13.01 14.87
C SER A 120 -8.62 -11.75 15.04
N THR A 121 -8.56 -11.27 16.28
CA THR A 121 -7.70 -10.17 16.70
C THR A 121 -6.88 -10.58 17.92
N ILE A 122 -5.71 -9.99 18.08
CA ILE A 122 -4.85 -10.18 19.24
C ILE A 122 -4.55 -8.82 19.87
N GLN A 123 -4.88 -8.69 21.14
CA GLN A 123 -4.62 -7.50 21.94
C GLN A 123 -4.05 -7.90 23.30
N GLY A 124 -2.87 -7.39 23.65
CA GLY A 124 -2.15 -7.75 24.87
C GLY A 124 -1.99 -9.27 25.05
N GLY A 125 -1.65 -10.00 23.99
CA GLY A 125 -1.51 -11.45 24.03
C GLY A 125 -2.82 -12.24 24.10
N ARG A 126 -3.98 -11.62 23.95
CA ARG A 126 -5.29 -12.29 24.01
C ARG A 126 -5.88 -12.44 22.61
N LEU A 127 -6.05 -13.69 22.16
CA LEU A 127 -6.71 -14.02 20.90
C LEU A 127 -8.23 -13.98 21.07
N THR A 128 -8.90 -13.21 20.21
CA THR A 128 -10.36 -13.10 20.17
C THR A 128 -10.85 -13.39 18.75
N ALA A 129 -11.66 -14.43 18.58
CA ALA A 129 -12.28 -14.75 17.29
C ALA A 129 -13.24 -13.63 16.87
N ASP A 130 -13.36 -13.38 15.56
CA ASP A 130 -14.19 -12.29 15.07
C ASP A 130 -15.67 -12.50 15.42
N GLY A 131 -16.32 -11.44 15.89
CA GLY A 131 -17.73 -11.46 16.33
C GLY A 131 -18.02 -12.25 17.62
N ILE A 132 -17.01 -12.85 18.25
CA ILE A 132 -17.17 -13.64 19.48
C ILE A 132 -16.50 -12.89 20.64
N PRO A 133 -17.20 -12.66 21.77
CA PRO A 133 -16.57 -12.09 22.96
C PRO A 133 -15.37 -12.91 23.41
N ALA A 134 -14.32 -12.25 23.90
CA ALA A 134 -13.09 -12.91 24.30
C ALA A 134 -13.33 -14.03 25.33
N GLY A 135 -13.08 -15.28 24.92
CA GLY A 135 -13.01 -16.43 25.82
C GLY A 135 -11.68 -16.48 26.57
N ALA A 136 -11.61 -17.29 27.63
CA ALA A 136 -10.38 -17.43 28.43
C ALA A 136 -9.29 -18.30 27.76
N ASP A 137 -9.68 -19.21 26.84
CA ASP A 137 -8.77 -20.22 26.27
C ASP A 137 -8.38 -19.88 24.82
N MET A 138 -7.10 -19.55 24.64
CA MET A 138 -6.51 -19.24 23.32
C MET A 138 -6.46 -20.48 22.42
N ALA A 139 -6.08 -21.65 22.93
CA ALA A 139 -5.95 -22.86 22.13
C ALA A 139 -7.29 -23.29 21.57
N ARG A 140 -8.35 -23.26 22.39
CA ARG A 140 -9.72 -23.51 21.93
C ARG A 140 -10.18 -22.50 20.88
N THR A 141 -9.87 -21.22 21.10
CA THR A 141 -10.21 -20.16 20.13
C THR A 141 -9.47 -20.37 18.81
N LEU A 142 -8.18 -20.71 18.87
CA LEU A 142 -7.35 -20.97 17.71
C LEU A 142 -7.87 -22.19 16.93
N ALA A 143 -8.13 -23.31 17.61
CA ALA A 143 -8.71 -24.50 17.00
C ALA A 143 -10.03 -24.19 16.28
N HIS A 144 -10.95 -23.47 16.95
CA HIS A 144 -12.22 -23.04 16.34
C HIS A 144 -12.02 -22.19 15.08
N THR A 145 -11.06 -21.24 15.10
CA THR A 145 -10.79 -20.42 13.93
C THR A 145 -10.16 -21.22 12.78
N LEU A 146 -9.31 -22.22 13.09
CA LEU A 146 -8.63 -23.05 12.09
C LEU A 146 -9.57 -24.05 11.41
N GLU A 147 -10.61 -24.53 12.11
CA GLU A 147 -11.67 -25.35 11.51
C GLU A 147 -12.42 -24.60 10.40
N ARG A 148 -12.68 -23.30 10.60
CA ARG A 148 -13.40 -22.46 9.64
C ARG A 148 -12.48 -21.85 8.58
N PHE A 149 -11.26 -21.50 8.98
CA PHE A 149 -10.26 -20.85 8.14
C PHE A 149 -8.93 -21.60 8.30
N PRO A 150 -8.71 -22.67 7.53
CA PRO A 150 -7.51 -23.49 7.65
C PRO A 150 -6.23 -22.77 7.21
N ARG A 151 -6.35 -21.69 6.42
CA ARG A 151 -5.23 -20.83 6.01
C ARG A 151 -5.49 -19.41 6.50
N GLN A 152 -4.68 -18.96 7.47
CA GLN A 152 -4.80 -17.66 8.11
C GLN A 152 -3.54 -16.82 7.90
N VAL A 153 -3.73 -15.52 7.73
CA VAL A 153 -2.65 -14.54 7.59
C VAL A 153 -2.68 -13.61 8.80
N PHE A 154 -1.66 -13.71 9.64
CA PHE A 154 -1.48 -12.84 10.79
C PHE A 154 -0.66 -11.62 10.39
N ARG A 155 -1.12 -10.44 10.79
CA ARG A 155 -0.46 -9.16 10.48
C ARG A 155 -0.73 -8.12 11.57
N PRO A 156 0.22 -7.22 11.86
CA PRO A 156 -0.07 -6.06 12.68
C PRO A 156 -1.20 -5.24 12.04
N THR A 157 -2.11 -4.73 12.86
CA THR A 157 -3.14 -3.75 12.44
C THR A 157 -2.50 -2.45 11.92
N TRP A 158 -1.30 -2.16 12.44
CA TRP A 158 -0.45 -1.01 12.13
C TRP A 158 0.92 -1.45 11.66
N SER A 159 1.09 -1.65 10.35
CA SER A 159 2.42 -1.80 9.75
C SER A 159 2.38 -1.52 8.25
N GLY A 160 3.55 -1.25 7.69
CA GLY A 160 3.78 -1.20 6.25
C GLY A 160 4.90 -2.16 5.85
N MET A 161 5.03 -2.39 4.53
CA MET A 161 6.11 -3.21 3.94
C MET A 161 6.07 -4.69 4.35
N GLY A 162 4.92 -5.18 4.82
CA GLY A 162 4.71 -6.57 5.26
C GLY A 162 5.53 -7.02 6.48
N ARG A 163 6.03 -6.08 7.28
CA ARG A 163 6.73 -6.43 8.53
C ARG A 163 5.78 -7.09 9.52
N GLY A 164 6.21 -8.20 10.10
CA GLY A 164 5.44 -8.94 11.09
C GLY A 164 4.33 -9.80 10.51
N VAL A 165 4.23 -9.94 9.18
CA VAL A 165 3.27 -10.84 8.54
C VAL A 165 3.77 -12.28 8.61
N PHE A 166 2.91 -13.21 8.98
CA PHE A 166 3.18 -14.64 8.93
C PHE A 166 1.92 -15.44 8.59
N PHE A 167 2.11 -16.66 8.12
CA PHE A 167 1.07 -17.54 7.61
C PHE A 167 0.95 -18.75 8.52
N LEU A 168 -0.27 -19.04 8.96
CA LEU A 168 -0.60 -20.26 9.70
C LEU A 168 -1.50 -21.12 8.83
N LYS A 169 -1.13 -22.39 8.64
CA LYS A 169 -1.89 -23.36 7.85
C LYS A 169 -2.19 -24.59 8.68
N HIS A 170 -3.41 -25.10 8.56
CA HIS A 170 -3.83 -26.40 9.07
C HIS A 170 -4.29 -27.25 7.89
N GLU A 171 -3.44 -28.18 7.46
CA GLU A 171 -3.67 -29.03 6.29
C GLU A 171 -3.31 -30.48 6.64
N SER A 172 -4.17 -31.43 6.26
CA SER A 172 -3.98 -32.86 6.51
C SER A 172 -3.67 -33.21 7.98
N GLY A 173 -4.26 -32.48 8.92
CA GLY A 173 -4.07 -32.67 10.37
C GLY A 173 -2.74 -32.11 10.92
N ALA A 174 -1.93 -31.44 10.10
CA ALA A 174 -0.68 -30.82 10.51
C ALA A 174 -0.78 -29.29 10.52
N LEU A 175 -0.19 -28.67 11.53
CA LEU A 175 -0.04 -27.21 11.61
C LEU A 175 1.33 -26.80 11.08
N THR A 176 1.36 -25.74 10.26
CA THR A 176 2.60 -25.11 9.83
C THR A 176 2.53 -23.59 9.98
N LEU A 177 3.62 -23.00 10.47
CA LEU A 177 3.84 -21.56 10.55
C LEU A 177 4.93 -21.19 9.53
N ASN A 178 4.58 -20.43 8.49
CA ASN A 178 5.48 -20.14 7.36
C ASN A 178 6.14 -21.43 6.81
N ASP A 179 5.34 -22.48 6.62
CA ASP A 179 5.76 -23.79 6.12
C ASP A 179 6.69 -24.59 7.07
N VAL A 180 6.90 -24.11 8.30
CA VAL A 180 7.59 -24.86 9.37
C VAL A 180 6.57 -25.58 10.25
N PRO A 181 6.68 -26.91 10.46
CA PRO A 181 5.79 -27.64 11.37
C PRO A 181 5.82 -27.06 12.78
N VAL A 182 4.64 -26.93 13.40
CA VAL A 182 4.47 -26.39 14.76
C VAL A 182 3.35 -27.12 15.51
N THR A 183 3.36 -27.09 16.84
CA THR A 183 2.23 -27.52 17.67
C THR A 183 1.28 -26.35 17.97
N ILE A 184 0.07 -26.66 18.45
CA ILE A 184 -0.88 -25.62 18.85
C ILE A 184 -0.36 -24.81 20.04
N GLU A 185 0.40 -25.42 20.95
CA GLU A 185 1.04 -24.78 22.10
C GLU A 185 2.12 -23.79 21.67
N GLU A 186 2.96 -24.16 20.69
CA GLU A 186 3.99 -23.28 20.15
C GLU A 186 3.36 -22.04 19.48
N VAL A 187 2.28 -22.25 18.72
CA VAL A 187 1.53 -21.15 18.12
C VAL A 187 0.91 -20.27 19.21
N CYS A 188 0.27 -20.84 20.23
CA CYS A 188 -0.30 -20.06 21.33
C CYS A 188 0.79 -19.26 22.07
N GLY A 189 1.95 -19.86 22.31
CA GLY A 189 3.12 -19.19 22.90
C GLY A 189 3.54 -17.97 22.07
N LEU A 190 3.65 -18.12 20.74
CA LEU A 190 3.95 -17.01 19.84
C LEU A 190 2.88 -15.91 19.91
N LEU A 191 1.60 -16.29 19.76
CA LEU A 191 0.49 -15.34 19.72
C LEU A 191 0.31 -14.57 21.04
N SER A 192 0.63 -15.20 22.18
CA SER A 192 0.60 -14.55 23.49
C SER A 192 1.60 -13.41 23.65
N GLY A 193 2.67 -13.40 22.84
CA GLY A 193 3.65 -12.32 22.79
C GLY A 193 3.28 -11.17 21.85
N LEU A 194 2.16 -11.27 21.13
CA LEU A 194 1.75 -10.27 20.13
C LEU A 194 0.77 -9.25 20.72
N ASP A 195 0.82 -8.03 20.16
CA ASP A 195 -0.13 -6.98 20.47
C ASP A 195 -0.52 -6.20 19.21
N HIS A 196 -1.78 -5.78 19.14
CA HIS A 196 -2.39 -5.10 17.99
C HIS A 196 -2.24 -5.87 16.66
N TYR A 197 -2.46 -7.18 16.70
CA TYR A 197 -2.47 -8.06 15.53
C TYR A 197 -3.89 -8.44 15.10
N MET A 198 -4.03 -8.81 13.83
CA MET A 198 -5.24 -9.43 13.30
C MET A 198 -4.87 -10.66 12.47
N ALA A 199 -5.76 -11.64 12.44
CA ALA A 199 -5.73 -12.73 11.47
C ALA A 199 -6.85 -12.51 10.44
N THR A 200 -6.55 -12.77 9.18
CA THR A 200 -7.56 -12.84 8.11
C THR A 200 -7.52 -14.18 7.39
N ALA A 201 -8.60 -14.51 6.69
CA ALA A 201 -8.60 -15.60 5.73
C ALA A 201 -7.52 -15.35 4.65
N PHE A 202 -6.88 -16.42 4.16
CA PHE A 202 -5.97 -16.34 3.03
C PHE A 202 -6.74 -16.11 1.73
N VAL A 203 -6.28 -15.16 0.90
CA VAL A 203 -6.85 -14.89 -0.42
C VAL A 203 -6.04 -15.63 -1.48
N ASN A 204 -6.71 -16.46 -2.27
CA ASN A 204 -6.09 -17.09 -3.44
C ASN A 204 -6.01 -16.08 -4.58
N GLN A 205 -4.80 -15.71 -4.99
CA GLN A 205 -4.58 -14.87 -6.17
C GLN A 205 -4.99 -15.59 -7.46
N ALA A 206 -5.31 -14.81 -8.48
CA ALA A 206 -5.70 -15.27 -9.80
C ALA A 206 -4.64 -16.18 -10.43
N THR A 207 -5.12 -17.10 -11.27
CA THR A 207 -4.30 -18.11 -11.94
C THR A 207 -3.18 -17.48 -12.76
N TYR A 208 -3.41 -16.37 -13.46
CA TYR A 208 -2.34 -15.69 -14.23
C TYR A 208 -1.21 -15.20 -13.31
N ALA A 209 -1.56 -14.59 -12.16
CA ALA A 209 -0.59 -14.06 -11.22
C ALA A 209 0.21 -15.18 -10.54
N LYS A 210 -0.48 -16.28 -10.19
CA LYS A 210 0.16 -17.48 -9.64
C LYS A 210 1.11 -18.14 -10.64
N LYS A 211 0.79 -18.15 -11.94
CA LYS A 211 1.70 -18.64 -12.99
C LYS A 211 2.97 -17.79 -13.03
N ILE A 212 2.84 -16.47 -13.13
CA ILE A 212 3.99 -15.56 -13.21
C ILE A 212 4.95 -15.77 -12.03
N PHE A 213 4.43 -15.78 -10.80
CA PHE A 213 5.23 -16.09 -9.63
C PHE A 213 4.40 -16.69 -8.48
N PRO A 214 4.48 -18.00 -8.20
CA PRO A 214 3.66 -18.64 -7.18
C PRO A 214 4.16 -18.40 -5.74
N GLY A 215 5.42 -17.99 -5.56
CA GLY A 215 6.08 -17.88 -4.26
C GLY A 215 5.68 -16.67 -3.41
N SER A 216 4.80 -15.80 -3.91
CA SER A 216 4.28 -14.66 -3.15
C SER A 216 2.83 -14.35 -3.51
N THR A 217 2.15 -13.60 -2.64
CA THR A 217 0.94 -12.88 -3.03
C THR A 217 1.32 -11.70 -3.91
N ASN A 218 1.03 -11.80 -5.22
CA ASN A 218 1.30 -10.74 -6.19
C ASN A 218 0.12 -9.77 -6.23
N THR A 219 0.38 -8.50 -5.99
CA THR A 219 -0.66 -7.49 -5.76
C THR A 219 -0.66 -6.41 -6.84
N LEU A 220 -1.85 -5.95 -7.18
CA LEU A 220 -2.05 -4.66 -7.82
C LEU A 220 -1.84 -3.54 -6.81
N ARG A 221 -1.18 -2.48 -7.26
CA ARG A 221 -0.98 -1.24 -6.53
C ARG A 221 -1.68 -0.13 -7.31
N ILE A 222 -2.81 0.35 -6.79
CA ILE A 222 -3.70 1.28 -7.48
C ILE A 222 -3.81 2.58 -6.69
N LEU A 223 -3.52 3.70 -7.34
CA LEU A 223 -3.68 5.04 -6.78
C LEU A 223 -5.03 5.61 -7.19
N THR A 224 -5.87 5.91 -6.21
CA THR A 224 -7.04 6.76 -6.39
C THR A 224 -6.75 8.17 -5.89
N LEU A 225 -7.21 9.16 -6.64
CA LEU A 225 -7.25 10.56 -6.23
C LEU A 225 -8.68 11.08 -6.33
N TRP A 226 -9.02 12.04 -5.46
CA TRP A 226 -10.29 12.76 -5.56
C TRP A 226 -10.15 13.97 -6.49
N ASP A 227 -10.98 14.02 -7.52
CA ASP A 227 -11.10 15.20 -8.39
C ASP A 227 -12.14 16.17 -7.81
N SER A 228 -11.68 17.37 -7.47
CA SER A 228 -12.55 18.41 -6.91
C SER A 228 -13.45 19.07 -7.94
N GLU A 229 -13.13 19.00 -9.23
CA GLU A 229 -13.97 19.58 -10.27
C GLU A 229 -15.16 18.68 -10.59
N SER A 230 -14.92 17.39 -10.84
CA SER A 230 -16.00 16.44 -11.09
C SER A 230 -16.69 15.94 -9.82
N GLY A 231 -16.07 16.12 -8.64
CA GLY A 231 -16.59 15.61 -7.38
C GLY A 231 -16.58 14.09 -7.30
N LYS A 232 -15.67 13.43 -8.02
CA LYS A 232 -15.57 11.97 -8.13
C LYS A 232 -14.12 11.50 -7.96
N PRO A 233 -13.89 10.27 -7.47
CA PRO A 233 -12.57 9.67 -7.50
C PRO A 233 -12.19 9.27 -8.93
N PHE A 234 -10.89 9.21 -9.21
CA PHE A 234 -10.34 8.65 -10.44
C PHE A 234 -9.05 7.87 -10.16
N ILE A 235 -8.70 6.98 -11.09
CA ILE A 235 -7.43 6.23 -11.04
C ILE A 235 -6.30 7.12 -11.58
N ALA A 236 -5.32 7.42 -10.73
CA ALA A 236 -4.15 8.21 -11.08
C ALA A 236 -2.92 7.36 -11.42
N GLY A 237 -2.92 6.07 -11.05
CA GLY A 237 -1.83 5.15 -11.36
C GLY A 237 -2.17 3.71 -11.03
N VAL A 238 -1.70 2.78 -11.86
CA VAL A 238 -1.90 1.34 -11.71
C VAL A 238 -0.58 0.65 -12.03
N SER A 239 -0.17 -0.28 -11.17
CA SER A 239 0.98 -1.15 -11.43
C SER A 239 0.73 -2.51 -10.81
N HIS A 240 1.21 -3.58 -11.43
CA HIS A 240 1.25 -4.89 -10.79
C HIS A 240 2.61 -5.09 -10.13
N ARG A 241 2.64 -5.77 -8.99
CA ARG A 241 3.88 -6.24 -8.39
C ARG A 241 3.92 -7.75 -8.41
N PHE A 242 5.09 -8.30 -8.70
CA PHE A 242 5.38 -9.71 -8.61
C PHE A 242 6.54 -9.95 -7.66
N GLY A 243 6.50 -11.04 -6.91
CA GLY A 243 7.59 -11.44 -6.04
C GLY A 243 8.79 -11.99 -6.78
N SER A 244 9.68 -12.59 -6.01
CA SER A 244 10.86 -13.33 -6.41
C SER A 244 11.34 -14.10 -5.18
N SER A 245 12.28 -15.03 -5.37
CA SER A 245 12.94 -15.74 -4.26
C SER A 245 13.46 -14.82 -3.15
N ARG A 246 13.87 -13.59 -3.51
CA ARG A 246 14.42 -12.59 -2.58
C ARG A 246 13.36 -11.75 -1.85
N SER A 247 12.15 -11.68 -2.38
CA SER A 247 11.06 -10.86 -1.82
C SER A 247 9.93 -11.69 -1.20
N ALA A 248 9.84 -12.97 -1.56
CA ALA A 248 8.90 -13.93 -1.04
C ALA A 248 8.89 -13.94 0.51
N PRO A 249 7.73 -14.16 1.15
CA PRO A 249 6.42 -14.46 0.54
C PRO A 249 5.66 -13.21 0.04
N LEU A 250 6.33 -12.06 -0.03
CA LEU A 250 5.74 -10.78 -0.44
C LEU A 250 6.26 -10.37 -1.83
N ASP A 251 5.66 -9.33 -2.43
CA ASP A 251 5.98 -8.84 -3.77
C ASP A 251 6.71 -7.48 -3.76
N ASN A 252 7.39 -7.18 -2.66
CA ASN A 252 7.94 -5.85 -2.43
C ASN A 252 9.03 -5.47 -3.45
N TRP A 253 8.72 -4.54 -4.35
CA TRP A 253 9.67 -3.98 -5.32
C TRP A 253 10.68 -2.98 -4.71
N HIS A 254 10.22 -2.17 -3.76
CA HIS A 254 10.97 -1.01 -3.28
C HIS A 254 12.35 -1.36 -2.71
N GLN A 255 13.31 -0.42 -2.86
CA GLN A 255 14.66 -0.54 -2.32
C GLN A 255 15.41 -1.82 -2.75
N GLY A 256 15.06 -2.40 -3.90
CA GLY A 256 15.73 -3.59 -4.45
C GLY A 256 15.57 -4.83 -3.58
N ARG A 257 14.42 -4.96 -2.91
CA ARG A 257 14.01 -6.16 -2.17
C ARG A 257 13.77 -7.37 -3.06
N GLY A 258 13.82 -7.18 -4.38
CA GLY A 258 13.85 -8.26 -5.37
C GLY A 258 12.54 -8.44 -6.12
N GLY A 259 11.44 -7.81 -5.71
CA GLY A 259 10.20 -7.85 -6.47
C GLY A 259 10.33 -7.14 -7.83
N ILE A 260 9.37 -7.39 -8.70
CA ILE A 260 9.21 -6.81 -10.03
C ILE A 260 7.98 -5.90 -10.00
N CYS A 261 8.07 -4.73 -10.64
CA CYS A 261 6.94 -3.82 -10.81
C CYS A 261 6.61 -3.75 -12.30
N ALA A 262 5.39 -4.05 -12.70
CA ALA A 262 4.95 -4.01 -14.08
C ALA A 262 3.99 -2.84 -14.29
N ALA A 263 4.18 -2.13 -15.41
CA ALA A 263 3.19 -1.20 -15.89
C ALA A 263 1.90 -1.95 -16.25
N ILE A 264 0.79 -1.23 -16.31
CA ILE A 264 -0.49 -1.77 -16.75
C ILE A 264 -1.04 -0.82 -17.81
N ASP A 265 -1.36 -1.37 -18.98
CA ASP A 265 -2.30 -0.72 -19.89
C ASP A 265 -3.71 -1.02 -19.36
N ALA A 266 -4.27 -0.06 -18.63
CA ALA A 266 -5.58 -0.21 -18.03
C ALA A 266 -6.71 -0.24 -19.07
N GLY A 267 -6.52 0.36 -20.24
CA GLY A 267 -7.50 0.35 -21.32
C GLY A 267 -7.57 -0.99 -22.03
N ALA A 268 -6.41 -1.62 -22.27
CA ALA A 268 -6.32 -2.95 -22.87
C ALA A 268 -6.47 -4.10 -21.85
N GLY A 269 -6.31 -3.82 -20.55
CA GLY A 269 -6.29 -4.86 -19.51
C GLY A 269 -5.05 -5.76 -19.56
N LEU A 270 -3.93 -5.23 -20.06
CA LEU A 270 -2.69 -5.96 -20.31
C LEU A 270 -1.56 -5.46 -19.41
N LEU A 271 -0.73 -6.39 -18.95
CA LEU A 271 0.53 -6.07 -18.31
C LEU A 271 1.53 -5.51 -19.34
N GLY A 272 2.22 -4.44 -18.97
CA GLY A 272 3.41 -3.96 -19.68
C GLY A 272 4.68 -4.65 -19.17
N LYS A 273 5.84 -4.15 -19.58
CA LYS A 273 7.13 -4.66 -19.09
C LYS A 273 7.25 -4.54 -17.57
N GLY A 274 7.78 -5.60 -16.97
CA GLY A 274 8.26 -5.58 -15.60
C GLY A 274 9.55 -4.80 -15.49
N VAL A 275 9.80 -4.18 -14.35
CA VAL A 275 11.06 -3.54 -13.99
C VAL A 275 11.54 -4.07 -12.65
N THR A 276 12.83 -4.37 -12.55
CA THR A 276 13.51 -4.63 -11.27
C THR A 276 14.56 -3.57 -11.02
N LEU A 277 14.98 -3.47 -9.76
CA LEU A 277 16.14 -2.68 -9.38
C LEU A 277 17.29 -3.62 -9.04
N THR A 278 18.36 -3.58 -9.84
CA THR A 278 19.53 -4.46 -9.66
C THR A 278 20.28 -4.17 -8.36
N SER A 279 21.23 -5.03 -8.00
CA SER A 279 22.16 -4.81 -6.87
C SER A 279 22.91 -3.48 -6.98
N GLU A 280 23.24 -3.07 -8.20
CA GLU A 280 23.92 -1.82 -8.55
C GLU A 280 22.96 -0.63 -8.62
N ARG A 281 21.69 -0.83 -8.27
CA ARG A 281 20.64 0.20 -8.22
C ARG A 281 20.30 0.80 -9.58
N ARG A 282 20.41 0.00 -10.64
CA ARG A 282 19.94 0.34 -11.99
C ARG A 282 18.60 -0.32 -12.27
N LEU A 283 17.82 0.29 -13.16
CA LEU A 283 16.60 -0.33 -13.66
C LEU A 283 16.97 -1.42 -14.67
N ALA A 284 16.33 -2.58 -14.55
CA ALA A 284 16.36 -3.62 -15.55
C ALA A 284 14.92 -3.95 -15.95
N TRP A 285 14.63 -3.84 -17.25
CA TRP A 285 13.30 -4.07 -17.80
C TRP A 285 13.19 -5.49 -18.36
N HIS A 286 12.05 -6.13 -18.15
CA HIS A 286 11.83 -7.54 -18.46
C HIS A 286 10.46 -7.74 -19.12
N SER A 287 10.45 -8.47 -20.23
CA SER A 287 9.22 -8.96 -20.85
C SER A 287 8.71 -10.26 -20.19
N SER A 288 9.59 -10.97 -19.47
CA SER A 288 9.29 -12.19 -18.71
C SER A 288 9.84 -12.09 -17.28
N HIS A 289 9.28 -12.86 -16.36
CA HIS A 289 9.74 -12.92 -14.99
C HIS A 289 11.16 -13.54 -14.93
N PRO A 290 12.16 -12.86 -14.36
CA PRO A 290 13.58 -13.23 -14.46
C PRO A 290 13.94 -14.57 -13.81
N GLU A 291 13.13 -15.09 -12.89
CA GLU A 291 13.39 -16.38 -12.23
C GLU A 291 12.54 -17.55 -12.77
N THR A 292 11.32 -17.28 -13.24
CA THR A 292 10.37 -18.32 -13.66
C THR A 292 10.30 -18.45 -15.18
N GLY A 293 10.76 -17.45 -15.93
CA GLY A 293 10.67 -17.40 -17.39
C GLY A 293 9.27 -17.07 -17.92
N GLU A 294 8.26 -17.06 -17.06
CA GLU A 294 6.87 -16.78 -17.42
C GLU A 294 6.70 -15.38 -18.00
N PRO A 295 5.90 -15.19 -19.07
CA PRO A 295 5.64 -13.87 -19.62
C PRO A 295 5.07 -12.92 -18.57
N VAL A 296 5.55 -11.67 -18.58
CA VAL A 296 4.95 -10.56 -17.82
C VAL A 296 4.28 -9.61 -18.79
N GLU A 297 4.97 -9.20 -19.85
CA GLU A 297 4.43 -8.29 -20.86
C GLU A 297 3.35 -8.97 -21.71
N ASN A 298 2.29 -8.22 -22.06
CA ASN A 298 1.13 -8.65 -22.83
C ASN A 298 0.28 -9.76 -22.20
N VAL A 299 0.46 -10.06 -20.92
CA VAL A 299 -0.42 -10.97 -20.19
C VAL A 299 -1.71 -10.23 -19.83
N SER A 300 -2.84 -10.85 -20.17
CA SER A 300 -4.17 -10.36 -19.80
C SER A 300 -4.44 -10.56 -18.31
N MET A 301 -5.12 -9.59 -17.70
CA MET A 301 -5.58 -9.65 -16.32
C MET A 301 -7.12 -9.66 -16.27
N PRO A 302 -7.75 -10.84 -16.39
CA PRO A 302 -9.19 -10.98 -16.21
C PRO A 302 -9.63 -10.35 -14.88
N GLY A 303 -10.75 -9.61 -14.90
CA GLY A 303 -11.30 -8.94 -13.71
C GLY A 303 -10.70 -7.58 -13.36
N LEU A 304 -9.68 -7.08 -14.09
CA LEU A 304 -9.09 -5.76 -13.81
C LEU A 304 -10.12 -4.63 -13.87
N SER A 305 -10.98 -4.59 -14.89
CA SER A 305 -12.00 -3.53 -15.04
C SER A 305 -12.96 -3.52 -13.86
N HIS A 306 -13.46 -4.70 -13.45
CA HIS A 306 -14.33 -4.85 -12.29
C HIS A 306 -13.65 -4.41 -10.97
N CYS A 307 -12.36 -4.74 -10.82
CA CYS A 307 -11.53 -4.28 -9.70
C CYS A 307 -11.40 -2.75 -9.68
N ILE A 308 -11.13 -2.12 -10.82
CA ILE A 308 -11.03 -0.66 -10.94
C ILE A 308 -12.36 0.01 -10.58
N GLU A 309 -13.48 -0.47 -11.10
CA GLU A 309 -14.81 0.03 -10.79
C GLU A 309 -15.10 -0.04 -9.29
N GLY A 310 -14.85 -1.20 -8.67
CA GLY A 310 -15.03 -1.39 -7.24
C GLY A 310 -14.11 -0.54 -6.36
N LEU A 311 -12.89 -0.26 -6.81
CA LEU A 311 -11.99 0.67 -6.11
C LEU A 311 -12.42 2.13 -6.24
N LEU A 312 -13.02 2.51 -7.37
CA LEU A 312 -13.62 3.84 -7.54
C LEU A 312 -14.87 3.99 -6.67
N GLU A 313 -15.71 2.96 -6.57
CA GLU A 313 -16.81 2.90 -5.62
C GLU A 313 -16.31 3.03 -4.17
N ALA A 314 -15.30 2.22 -3.80
CA ALA A 314 -14.68 2.27 -2.48
C ALA A 314 -14.15 3.67 -2.15
N ALA A 315 -13.37 4.28 -3.04
CA ALA A 315 -12.90 5.65 -2.87
C ALA A 315 -14.04 6.67 -2.81
N GLY A 316 -15.15 6.40 -3.52
CA GLY A 316 -16.38 7.18 -3.51
C GLY A 316 -17.05 7.28 -2.14
N HIS A 317 -16.93 6.24 -1.31
CA HIS A 317 -17.41 6.25 0.07
C HIS A 317 -16.54 7.07 1.02
N PHE A 318 -15.31 7.43 0.62
CA PHE A 318 -14.36 8.19 1.44
C PHE A 318 -13.92 9.50 0.75
N PRO A 319 -14.84 10.43 0.41
CA PRO A 319 -14.48 11.69 -0.27
C PRO A 319 -13.54 12.57 0.56
N PHE A 320 -13.51 12.35 1.88
CA PHE A 320 -12.63 13.02 2.84
C PHE A 320 -11.22 12.41 2.93
N CYS A 321 -10.94 11.35 2.16
CA CYS A 321 -9.62 10.73 1.99
C CYS A 321 -9.18 10.89 0.52
N PRO A 322 -8.72 12.07 0.10
CA PRO A 322 -8.53 12.39 -1.32
C PRO A 322 -7.43 11.58 -2.01
N LEU A 323 -6.62 10.84 -1.26
CA LEU A 323 -5.51 10.07 -1.80
C LEU A 323 -5.43 8.70 -1.12
N ILE A 324 -5.63 7.64 -1.89
CA ILE A 324 -5.51 6.27 -1.37
C ILE A 324 -4.73 5.41 -2.36
N GLY A 325 -3.64 4.80 -1.88
CA GLY A 325 -2.94 3.72 -2.56
C GLY A 325 -3.45 2.37 -2.07
N TRP A 326 -4.20 1.68 -2.90
CA TRP A 326 -4.78 0.37 -2.61
C TRP A 326 -3.80 -0.74 -2.95
N ASP A 327 -3.67 -1.73 -2.06
CA ASP A 327 -3.11 -3.04 -2.41
C ASP A 327 -4.25 -4.02 -2.56
N VAL A 328 -4.33 -4.63 -3.74
CA VAL A 328 -5.42 -5.51 -4.13
C VAL A 328 -4.84 -6.77 -4.71
N VAL A 329 -5.50 -7.89 -4.44
CA VAL A 329 -5.25 -9.16 -5.13
C VAL A 329 -6.39 -9.38 -6.10
N LEU A 330 -6.08 -9.58 -7.38
CA LEU A 330 -7.04 -10.16 -8.31
C LEU A 330 -7.17 -11.65 -7.98
N THR A 331 -8.40 -12.15 -8.04
CA THR A 331 -8.75 -13.56 -7.90
C THR A 331 -9.38 -14.02 -9.21
N ASP A 332 -9.51 -15.33 -9.43
CA ASP A 332 -10.16 -15.83 -10.66
C ASP A 332 -11.64 -15.39 -10.74
N ASP A 333 -12.28 -15.14 -9.60
CA ASP A 333 -13.68 -14.75 -9.48
C ASP A 333 -13.90 -13.26 -9.18
N GLY A 334 -12.86 -12.43 -9.15
CA GLY A 334 -12.96 -11.01 -8.78
C GLY A 334 -11.70 -10.40 -8.20
N TYR A 335 -11.81 -9.76 -7.05
CA TYR A 335 -10.69 -9.09 -6.39
C TYR A 335 -10.88 -9.03 -4.86
N SER A 336 -9.81 -8.68 -4.14
CA SER A 336 -9.84 -8.50 -2.69
C SER A 336 -8.92 -7.37 -2.24
N ILE A 337 -9.47 -6.38 -1.55
CA ILE A 337 -8.72 -5.24 -1.01
C ILE A 337 -7.98 -5.68 0.26
N LEU A 338 -6.65 -5.69 0.20
CA LEU A 338 -5.81 -6.13 1.31
C LEU A 338 -5.46 -5.02 2.28
N GLU A 339 -5.13 -3.84 1.75
CA GLU A 339 -4.78 -2.65 2.54
C GLU A 339 -4.96 -1.36 1.74
N ALA A 340 -5.10 -0.25 2.48
CA ALA A 340 -5.14 1.10 1.95
C ALA A 340 -3.99 1.92 2.56
N ASN A 341 -3.26 2.64 1.71
CA ASN A 341 -2.08 3.41 2.10
C ASN A 341 -2.33 4.90 1.86
N THR A 342 -2.11 5.70 2.88
CA THR A 342 -2.38 7.15 2.83
C THR A 342 -1.14 7.99 2.51
N THR A 343 0.05 7.39 2.58
CA THR A 343 1.30 7.94 2.06
C THR A 343 2.01 6.90 1.18
N PRO A 344 1.41 6.49 0.06
CA PRO A 344 1.97 5.45 -0.78
C PRO A 344 3.30 5.92 -1.40
N GLY A 345 4.20 4.95 -1.62
CA GLY A 345 5.43 5.20 -2.35
C GLY A 345 5.16 5.44 -3.83
N MET A 346 5.13 6.71 -4.26
CA MET A 346 4.79 7.11 -5.63
C MET A 346 5.67 6.51 -6.72
N TRP A 347 6.86 6.05 -6.35
CA TRP A 347 7.83 5.46 -7.28
C TRP A 347 7.32 4.24 -8.02
N VAL A 348 6.39 3.48 -7.44
CA VAL A 348 5.81 2.27 -8.08
C VAL A 348 5.02 2.61 -9.35
N TRP A 349 4.49 3.83 -9.46
CA TRP A 349 3.81 4.30 -10.66
C TRP A 349 4.76 5.15 -11.52
N GLN A 350 5.50 6.06 -10.88
CA GLN A 350 6.37 7.01 -11.58
C GLN A 350 7.58 6.40 -12.28
N VAL A 351 7.99 5.18 -11.92
CA VAL A 351 9.01 4.44 -12.69
C VAL A 351 8.53 4.11 -14.11
N HIS A 352 7.22 4.01 -14.31
CA HIS A 352 6.61 3.69 -15.61
C HIS A 352 6.09 4.93 -16.32
N THR A 353 5.32 5.77 -15.64
CA THR A 353 4.71 6.96 -16.23
C THR A 353 4.67 8.10 -15.22
N PRO A 354 5.14 9.31 -15.57
CA PRO A 354 5.12 10.45 -14.68
C PRO A 354 3.68 10.87 -14.32
N LEU A 355 3.38 10.96 -13.02
CA LEU A 355 2.01 11.21 -12.55
C LEU A 355 1.47 12.60 -12.91
N LEU A 356 2.33 13.62 -13.05
CA LEU A 356 1.90 15.01 -13.29
C LEU A 356 1.72 15.35 -14.77
N ILE A 357 1.82 14.36 -15.67
CA ILE A 357 1.40 14.51 -17.07
C ILE A 357 -0.12 14.55 -17.14
N ASP A 358 -0.83 13.76 -16.33
CA ASP A 358 -2.29 13.85 -16.23
C ASP A 358 -2.68 15.19 -15.57
N PRO A 359 -3.39 16.09 -16.29
CA PRO A 359 -3.81 17.37 -15.73
C PRO A 359 -4.67 17.23 -14.47
N ARG A 360 -5.48 16.16 -14.34
CA ARG A 360 -6.32 15.92 -13.15
C ARG A 360 -5.46 15.65 -11.93
N THR A 361 -4.45 14.79 -12.09
CA THR A 361 -3.47 14.48 -11.05
C THR A 361 -2.69 15.72 -10.64
N ARG A 362 -2.23 16.52 -11.62
CA ARG A 362 -1.56 17.80 -11.36
C ARG A 362 -2.43 18.76 -10.54
N ARG A 363 -3.67 19.01 -10.97
CA ARG A 363 -4.62 19.90 -10.26
C ARG A 363 -4.88 19.44 -8.84
N CYS A 364 -5.04 18.12 -8.62
CA CYS A 364 -5.22 17.55 -7.29
C CYS A 364 -4.05 17.93 -6.36
N PHE A 365 -2.81 17.76 -6.80
CA PHE A 365 -1.65 18.10 -5.98
C PHE A 365 -1.39 19.61 -5.84
N GLU A 366 -1.67 20.42 -6.86
CA GLU A 366 -1.58 21.90 -6.78
C GLU A 366 -2.46 22.45 -5.65
N ARG A 367 -3.68 21.92 -5.48
CA ARG A 367 -4.57 22.28 -4.36
C ARG A 367 -3.94 22.07 -2.98
N TRP A 368 -3.06 21.07 -2.84
CA TRP A 368 -2.39 20.72 -1.60
C TRP A 368 -1.01 21.39 -1.43
N GLY A 369 -0.70 22.35 -2.30
CA GLY A 369 0.48 23.21 -2.19
C GLY A 369 1.67 22.72 -2.99
N LEU A 370 1.46 21.90 -4.04
CA LEU A 370 2.48 21.71 -5.07
C LEU A 370 2.68 23.06 -5.74
N ARG A 371 3.84 23.68 -5.54
CA ARG A 371 4.22 24.96 -6.13
C ARG A 371 5.14 24.72 -7.33
N ARG A 372 4.98 25.55 -8.36
CA ARG A 372 5.92 25.65 -9.48
C ARG A 372 7.28 26.15 -8.97
#